data_AF-A0A354J7J1-F1
#
_entry.id   AF-A0A354J7J1-F1
#
_cell.length_a   1.000
_cell.length_b   1.000
_cell.length_c   1.000
_cell.angle_alpha   90.00
_cell.angle_beta   90.00
_cell.angle_gamma   90.00
#
_symmetry.space_group_name_H-M   'P 1'
#
loop_
_entity.id
_entity.type
_entity.pdbx_description
1 polymer ?
#
loop_
_entity_poly.entity_id
_entity_poly.type
_entity_poly.pdbx_seq_one_letter_code
_entity_poly.pdbx_strand_id
1 'polypeptide(L)'
;MVDTRFYRNALGRDALLKESKPAVMKAVDGHGGKQVFLYEADKSNPDELDKILQGVGKSDVVVQPLVGSRHQDLRVYVIGKEIQAAVLRTAREGFKSNYSLGGEVSLYFLSDQEISIVNTITSQFEFGLAGIDFIIGDDGELIFNEIEDVVGSRMLYRCSDINIVERYLRFILEQL
;
A
#
# COMPACT_ATOMS: atom_id res chain seq x y z
N MET A 1 4.89 11.51 1.56
CA MET A 1 5.38 10.43 0.67
C MET A 1 6.85 10.24 0.97
N VAL A 2 7.34 9.00 1.00
CA VAL A 2 8.78 8.72 1.14
C VAL A 2 9.49 8.91 -0.20
N ASP A 3 10.82 8.92 -0.18
CA ASP A 3 11.65 9.03 -1.40
C ASP A 3 11.55 7.74 -2.24
N THR A 4 10.42 7.61 -2.92
CA THR A 4 10.05 6.47 -3.77
C THR A 4 10.50 6.74 -5.19
N ARG A 5 11.28 5.83 -5.77
CA ARG A 5 11.90 5.98 -7.09
C ARG A 5 11.53 4.82 -8.00
N PHE A 6 11.15 5.15 -9.23
CA PHE A 6 10.89 4.17 -10.29
C PHE A 6 12.18 3.84 -11.05
N TYR A 7 12.37 2.56 -11.35
CA TYR A 7 13.47 2.06 -12.16
C TYR A 7 12.97 1.06 -13.19
N ARG A 8 13.51 1.14 -14.41
CA ARG A 8 13.40 0.03 -15.36
C ARG A 8 14.05 -1.21 -14.78
N ASN A 9 13.50 -2.39 -15.05
CA ASN A 9 13.97 -3.68 -14.52
C ASN A 9 15.49 -3.85 -14.63
N ALA A 10 16.06 -3.51 -15.79
CA ALA A 10 17.49 -3.60 -16.08
C ALA A 10 18.38 -2.78 -15.12
N LEU A 11 17.83 -1.76 -14.46
CA LEU A 11 18.51 -0.89 -13.49
C LEU A 11 18.21 -1.28 -12.03
N GLY A 12 17.32 -2.24 -11.78
CA GLY A 12 16.86 -2.61 -10.43
C GLY A 12 18.00 -3.08 -9.52
N ARG A 13 18.95 -3.85 -10.06
CA ARG A 13 20.14 -4.30 -9.32
C ARG A 13 20.98 -3.12 -8.83
N ASP A 14 21.32 -2.21 -9.74
CA ASP A 14 22.13 -1.04 -9.44
C ASP A 14 21.40 -0.06 -8.51
N ALA A 15 20.06 -0.01 -8.57
CA ALA A 15 19.25 0.76 -7.65
C ALA A 15 19.43 0.26 -6.20
N LEU A 16 19.27 -1.05 -5.95
CA LEU A 16 19.44 -1.61 -4.61
C LEU A 16 20.86 -1.49 -4.08
N LEU A 17 21.87 -1.75 -4.92
CA LEU A 17 23.27 -1.66 -4.52
C LEU A 17 23.72 -0.25 -4.09
N LYS A 18 22.98 0.80 -4.48
CA LYS A 18 23.22 2.18 -4.05
C LYS A 18 22.61 2.52 -2.70
N GLU A 19 21.67 1.73 -2.22
CA GLU A 19 21.00 1.97 -0.94
C GLU A 19 21.95 1.67 0.22
N SER A 20 22.09 2.63 1.13
CA SER A 20 22.95 2.53 2.32
C SER A 20 22.19 2.14 3.59
N LYS A 21 20.87 2.00 3.48
CA LYS A 21 19.92 1.63 4.53
C LYS A 21 18.92 0.60 3.97
N PRO A 22 18.14 -0.08 4.83
CA PRO A 22 17.13 -1.01 4.37
C PRO A 22 16.12 -0.35 3.42
N ALA A 23 15.81 -1.04 2.33
CA ALA A 23 14.93 -0.55 1.28
C ALA A 23 13.92 -1.62 0.88
N VAL A 24 12.76 -1.18 0.39
CA VAL A 24 11.71 -2.05 -0.14
C VAL A 24 11.68 -1.93 -1.65
N MET A 25 11.81 -3.07 -2.35
CA MET A 25 11.61 -3.18 -3.79
C MET A 25 10.24 -3.81 -4.09
N LYS A 26 9.51 -3.21 -5.01
CA LYS A 26 8.18 -3.67 -5.46
C LYS A 26 8.16 -3.77 -6.98
N ALA A 27 7.61 -4.86 -7.51
CA ALA A 27 7.25 -4.91 -8.93
C ALA A 27 6.06 -3.96 -9.20
N VAL A 28 6.10 -3.21 -10.31
CA VAL A 28 5.01 -2.26 -10.66
C VAL A 28 3.68 -2.92 -11.01
N ASP A 29 3.73 -4.17 -11.45
CA ASP A 29 2.58 -5.02 -11.80
C ASP A 29 2.37 -6.13 -10.75
N GLY A 30 2.89 -5.91 -9.54
CA GLY A 30 2.76 -6.85 -8.44
C GLY A 30 1.37 -6.83 -7.82
N HIS A 31 0.84 -8.01 -7.49
CA HIS A 31 -0.47 -8.15 -6.85
C HIS A 31 -0.38 -9.02 -5.59
N GLY A 32 -1.22 -8.74 -4.58
CA GLY A 32 -1.32 -9.55 -3.36
C GLY A 32 -0.05 -9.59 -2.50
N GLY A 33 0.86 -8.61 -2.67
CA GLY A 33 2.14 -8.45 -1.95
C GLY A 33 3.15 -9.58 -2.10
N LYS A 34 3.00 -10.43 -3.11
CA LYS A 34 3.96 -11.50 -3.43
C LYS A 34 5.28 -10.94 -3.97
N GLN A 35 5.25 -9.81 -4.67
CA GLN A 35 6.39 -9.19 -5.33
C GLN A 35 6.86 -7.91 -4.63
N VAL A 36 6.78 -7.91 -3.30
CA VAL A 36 7.32 -6.87 -2.42
C VAL A 36 8.46 -7.50 -1.64
N PHE A 37 9.64 -6.92 -1.65
CA PHE A 37 10.81 -7.51 -1.02
C PHE A 37 11.55 -6.47 -0.20
N LEU A 38 11.99 -6.87 1.00
CA LEU A 38 12.92 -6.09 1.80
C LEU A 38 14.34 -6.43 1.33
N TYR A 39 15.14 -5.41 1.12
CA TYR A 39 16.56 -5.48 0.86
C TYR A 39 17.29 -4.87 2.06
N GLU A 40 18.03 -5.70 2.78
CA GLU A 40 18.97 -5.23 3.79
C GLU A 40 20.27 -4.76 3.11
N ALA A 41 20.72 -3.53 3.41
CA ALA A 41 21.95 -2.99 2.83
C ALA A 41 23.24 -3.66 3.38
N ASP A 42 23.11 -4.58 4.33
CA ASP A 42 24.21 -5.40 4.83
C ASP A 42 24.64 -6.41 3.76
N LYS A 43 25.93 -6.38 3.42
CA LYS A 43 26.52 -7.25 2.38
C LYS A 43 26.80 -8.67 2.88
N SER A 44 26.35 -9.01 4.08
CA SER A 44 26.53 -10.33 4.69
C SER A 44 25.81 -11.45 3.93
N ASN A 45 24.77 -11.14 3.14
CA ASN A 45 24.01 -12.12 2.37
C ASN A 45 23.91 -11.75 0.87
N PRO A 46 24.94 -12.07 0.06
CA PRO A 46 24.94 -11.72 -1.36
C PRO A 46 23.81 -12.39 -2.17
N ASP A 47 23.31 -13.54 -1.71
CA ASP A 47 22.22 -14.28 -2.37
C ASP A 47 20.85 -13.60 -2.21
N GLU A 48 20.70 -12.70 -1.25
CA GLU A 48 19.45 -11.97 -1.01
C GLU A 48 19.07 -11.12 -2.22
N LEU A 49 20.03 -10.37 -2.75
CA LEU A 49 19.82 -9.53 -3.92
C LEU A 49 19.32 -10.34 -5.12
N ASP A 50 19.94 -11.50 -5.39
CA ASP A 50 19.54 -12.35 -6.51
C ASP A 50 18.15 -12.95 -6.32
N LYS A 51 17.77 -13.31 -5.08
CA LYS A 51 16.40 -13.76 -4.76
C LYS A 51 15.37 -12.65 -4.99
N ILE A 52 15.67 -11.42 -4.59
CA ILE A 52 14.79 -10.26 -4.82
C ILE A 52 14.59 -10.04 -6.32
N LEU A 53 15.68 -10.01 -7.08
CA LEU A 53 15.65 -9.81 -8.54
C LEU A 53 14.89 -10.92 -9.27
N GLN A 54 15.08 -12.19 -8.85
CA GLN A 54 14.28 -13.30 -9.38
C GLN A 54 12.80 -13.16 -9.03
N GLY A 55 12.48 -12.70 -7.81
CA GLY A 55 11.12 -12.52 -7.34
C GLY A 55 10.33 -11.42 -8.06
N VAL A 56 10.99 -10.30 -8.42
CA VAL A 56 10.37 -9.26 -9.26
C VAL A 56 10.35 -9.65 -10.75
N GLY A 57 11.18 -10.60 -11.17
CA GLY A 57 11.16 -11.14 -12.52
C GLY A 57 11.55 -10.09 -13.57
N LYS A 58 10.71 -9.91 -14.59
CA LYS A 58 10.95 -8.97 -15.71
C LYS A 58 10.28 -7.61 -15.50
N SER A 59 9.55 -7.44 -14.41
CA SER A 59 8.78 -6.24 -14.14
C SER A 59 9.69 -5.06 -13.83
N ASP A 60 9.31 -3.88 -14.29
CA ASP A 60 9.90 -2.65 -13.76
C ASP A 60 9.60 -2.54 -12.26
N VAL A 61 10.39 -1.74 -11.56
CA VAL A 61 10.40 -1.74 -10.10
C VAL A 61 10.29 -0.35 -9.51
N VAL A 62 9.71 -0.30 -8.32
CA VAL A 62 9.76 0.84 -7.42
C VAL A 62 10.65 0.48 -6.25
N VAL A 63 11.56 1.37 -5.89
CA VAL A 63 12.41 1.26 -4.71
C VAL A 63 12.09 2.42 -3.78
N GLN A 64 11.90 2.13 -2.51
CA GLN A 64 11.66 3.13 -1.47
C GLN A 64 12.39 2.76 -0.17
N PRO A 65 12.66 3.72 0.72
CA PRO A 65 13.14 3.41 2.07
C PRO A 65 12.14 2.50 2.81
N LEU A 66 12.67 1.62 3.66
CA LEU A 66 11.84 0.94 4.66
C LEU A 66 11.35 1.98 5.68
N VAL A 67 10.03 2.06 5.87
CA VAL A 67 9.38 2.96 6.83
C VAL A 67 8.26 2.24 7.56
N GLY A 68 7.86 2.77 8.72
CA GLY A 68 6.77 2.21 9.52
C GLY A 68 7.23 0.98 10.30
N SER A 69 8.04 1.20 11.33
CA SER A 69 8.55 0.15 12.24
C SER A 69 7.44 -0.61 12.97
N ARG A 70 6.24 -0.03 13.03
CA ARG A 70 5.04 -0.65 13.61
C ARG A 70 4.42 -1.73 12.70
N HIS A 71 4.88 -1.82 11.44
CA HIS A 71 4.33 -2.72 10.42
C HIS A 71 2.81 -2.59 10.28
N GLN A 72 2.37 -1.34 10.28
CA GLN A 72 0.98 -0.94 10.14
C GLN A 72 0.76 -0.20 8.83
N ASP A 73 -0.35 -0.50 8.21
CA ASP A 73 -0.83 0.22 7.05
C ASP A 73 -2.33 0.52 7.23
N LEU A 74 -2.81 1.55 6.56
CA LEU A 74 -4.18 2.02 6.61
C LEU A 74 -4.76 2.04 5.21
N ARG A 75 -5.86 1.31 5.01
CA ARG A 75 -6.64 1.36 3.76
C ARG A 75 -7.87 2.23 3.96
N VAL A 76 -7.99 3.26 3.14
CA VAL A 76 -9.16 4.15 3.10
C VAL A 76 -10.00 3.81 1.86
N TYR A 77 -11.25 3.42 2.07
CA TYR A 77 -12.21 3.12 1.01
C TYR A 77 -12.92 4.40 0.60
N VAL A 78 -12.92 4.69 -0.70
CA VAL A 78 -13.53 5.89 -1.28
C VAL A 78 -14.48 5.48 -2.40
N ILE A 79 -15.65 6.11 -2.45
CA ILE A 79 -16.56 6.07 -3.61
C ILE A 79 -16.67 7.48 -4.18
N GLY A 80 -16.36 7.67 -5.45
CA GLY A 80 -16.29 9.00 -6.04
C GLY A 80 -15.23 9.87 -5.35
N LYS A 81 -15.70 10.84 -4.58
CA LYS A 81 -14.87 11.73 -3.74
C LYS A 81 -15.12 11.53 -2.24
N GLU A 82 -16.04 10.64 -1.87
CA GLU A 82 -16.49 10.45 -0.49
C GLU A 82 -15.78 9.28 0.18
N ILE A 83 -15.19 9.55 1.35
CA ILE A 83 -14.59 8.54 2.22
C ILE A 83 -15.71 7.70 2.86
N GLN A 84 -15.67 6.39 2.64
CA GLN A 84 -16.68 5.45 3.14
C GLN A 84 -16.28 4.82 4.47
N ALA A 85 -14.99 4.47 4.61
CA ALA A 85 -14.42 3.87 5.81
C ALA A 85 -12.89 3.84 5.72
N ALA A 86 -12.23 3.68 6.87
CA ALA A 86 -10.82 3.34 6.93
C ALA A 86 -10.61 2.08 7.77
N VAL A 87 -9.70 1.21 7.34
CA VAL A 87 -9.37 -0.05 8.00
C VAL A 87 -7.87 -0.09 8.24
N LEU A 88 -7.47 -0.15 9.51
CA LEU A 88 -6.09 -0.33 9.91
C LEU A 88 -5.74 -1.81 9.81
N ARG A 89 -4.58 -2.11 9.23
CA ARG A 89 -4.01 -3.44 9.09
C ARG A 89 -2.69 -3.48 9.86
N THR A 90 -2.52 -4.49 10.70
CA THR A 90 -1.28 -4.71 11.46
C THR A 90 -0.70 -6.07 11.11
N ALA A 91 0.57 -6.12 10.70
CA ALA A 91 1.27 -7.37 10.45
C ALA A 91 1.41 -8.17 11.75
N ARG A 92 1.18 -9.49 11.71
CA ARG A 92 1.48 -10.39 12.84
C ARG A 92 2.93 -10.84 12.88
N GLU A 93 3.51 -11.11 11.71
CA GLU A 93 4.91 -11.52 11.55
C GLU A 93 5.50 -10.89 10.27
N GLY A 94 6.73 -10.38 10.37
CA GLY A 94 7.45 -9.74 9.25
C GLY A 94 6.98 -8.31 8.95
N PHE A 95 7.56 -7.71 7.90
CA PHE A 95 7.30 -6.32 7.53
C PHE A 95 6.05 -6.11 6.66
N LYS A 96 5.43 -7.20 6.18
CA LYS A 96 4.25 -7.15 5.31
C LYS A 96 2.97 -7.33 6.12
N SER A 97 2.09 -6.35 6.04
CA SER A 97 0.79 -6.31 6.73
C SER A 97 -0.38 -6.88 5.93
N ASN A 98 -0.11 -7.61 4.84
CA ASN A 98 -1.17 -8.19 4.00
C ASN A 98 -2.07 -9.13 4.80
N TYR A 99 -3.34 -8.75 4.93
CA TYR A 99 -4.37 -9.52 5.64
C TYR A 99 -4.51 -10.98 5.16
N SER A 100 -4.26 -11.27 3.89
CA SER A 100 -4.25 -12.63 3.36
C SER A 100 -3.20 -13.55 4.01
N LEU A 101 -2.25 -12.99 4.76
CA LEU A 101 -1.22 -13.69 5.52
C LEU A 101 -1.52 -13.74 7.03
N GLY A 102 -2.73 -13.36 7.47
CA GLY A 102 -3.16 -13.47 8.87
C GLY A 102 -3.00 -12.21 9.72
N GLY A 103 -2.75 -11.04 9.11
CA GLY A 103 -2.71 -9.75 9.80
C GLY A 103 -4.00 -9.38 10.51
N GLU A 104 -3.91 -8.57 11.56
CA GLU A 104 -5.08 -8.07 12.29
C GLU A 104 -5.68 -6.85 11.59
N VAL A 105 -7.01 -6.76 11.59
CA VAL A 105 -7.75 -5.67 10.97
C VAL A 105 -8.70 -5.05 11.99
N SER A 106 -8.82 -3.73 11.97
CA SER A 106 -9.77 -2.98 12.79
C SER A 106 -10.29 -1.77 12.04
N LEU A 107 -11.48 -1.30 12.40
CA LEU A 107 -11.95 0.01 11.93
C LEU A 107 -11.06 1.11 12.48
N TYR A 108 -10.80 2.10 11.65
CA TYR A 108 -10.00 3.27 11.99
C TYR A 108 -10.82 4.54 11.75
N PHE A 109 -10.78 5.45 12.72
CA PHE A 109 -11.41 6.77 12.60
C PHE A 109 -10.33 7.78 12.21
N LEU A 110 -10.46 8.33 11.00
CA LEU A 110 -9.55 9.36 10.51
C LEU A 110 -9.73 10.65 11.31
N SER A 111 -8.62 11.29 11.64
CA SER A 111 -8.60 12.67 12.12
C SER A 111 -8.90 13.67 11.00
N ASP A 112 -9.24 14.91 11.35
CA ASP A 112 -9.50 15.97 10.36
C ASP A 112 -8.31 16.21 9.42
N GLN A 113 -7.09 16.06 9.94
CA GLN A 113 -5.86 16.18 9.16
C GLN A 113 -5.75 15.05 8.12
N GLU A 114 -6.04 13.81 8.51
CA GLU A 114 -5.99 12.65 7.63
C GLU A 114 -7.11 12.68 6.58
N ILE A 115 -8.31 13.12 6.97
CA ILE A 115 -9.41 13.37 6.04
C ILE A 115 -8.98 14.38 4.98
N SER A 116 -8.31 15.47 5.38
CA SER A 116 -7.79 16.48 4.45
C SER A 116 -6.76 15.91 3.46
N ILE A 117 -5.87 15.03 3.93
CA ILE A 117 -4.90 14.33 3.08
C ILE A 117 -5.62 13.46 2.04
N VAL A 118 -6.58 12.65 2.47
CA VAL A 118 -7.36 11.78 1.58
C VAL A 118 -8.15 12.61 0.56
N ASN A 119 -8.81 13.68 0.99
CA ASN A 119 -9.55 14.58 0.10
C ASN A 119 -8.65 15.28 -0.91
N THR A 120 -7.42 15.62 -0.52
CA THR A 120 -6.42 16.17 -1.45
C THR A 120 -6.12 15.17 -2.54
N ILE A 121 -5.91 13.89 -2.21
CA ILE A 121 -5.67 12.83 -3.19
C ILE A 121 -6.90 12.62 -4.08
N THR A 122 -8.07 12.43 -3.49
CA THR A 122 -9.30 12.16 -4.26
C THR A 122 -9.70 13.33 -5.14
N SER A 123 -9.33 14.58 -4.80
CA SER A 123 -9.56 15.74 -5.66
C SER A 123 -8.85 15.65 -7.01
N GLN A 124 -7.70 14.95 -7.09
CA GLN A 124 -6.85 14.88 -8.29
C GLN A 124 -7.29 13.79 -9.28
N PHE A 125 -8.17 12.88 -8.88
CA PHE A 125 -8.54 11.70 -9.67
C PHE A 125 -10.04 11.44 -9.65
N GLU A 126 -10.59 10.90 -10.73
CA GLU A 126 -11.97 10.45 -10.77
C GLU A 126 -12.03 8.94 -10.50
N PHE A 127 -12.52 8.57 -9.32
CA PHE A 127 -12.65 7.18 -8.91
C PHE A 127 -14.11 6.74 -8.92
N GLY A 128 -14.36 5.48 -9.25
CA GLY A 128 -15.62 4.82 -8.94
C GLY A 128 -15.62 4.33 -7.50
N LEU A 129 -14.97 3.21 -7.26
CA LEU A 129 -14.69 2.63 -5.95
C LEU A 129 -13.19 2.36 -5.86
N ALA A 130 -12.50 3.00 -4.91
CA ALA A 130 -11.06 2.88 -4.77
C ALA A 130 -10.63 2.64 -3.32
N GLY A 131 -9.47 2.00 -3.16
CA GLY A 131 -8.75 1.87 -1.91
C GLY A 131 -7.49 2.72 -1.97
N ILE A 132 -7.31 3.62 -1.02
CA ILE A 132 -6.09 4.42 -0.88
C ILE A 132 -5.32 3.86 0.31
N ASP A 133 -4.12 3.37 0.04
CA ASP A 133 -3.29 2.71 1.03
C ASP A 133 -2.18 3.64 1.51
N PHE A 134 -2.04 3.70 2.83
CA PHE A 134 -1.01 4.45 3.52
C PHE A 134 -0.19 3.50 4.39
N ILE A 135 1.12 3.72 4.46
CA ILE A 135 1.94 3.17 5.54
C ILE A 135 1.83 4.13 6.72
N ILE A 136 1.66 3.59 7.93
CA ILE A 136 1.73 4.41 9.15
C ILE A 136 3.21 4.63 9.47
N GLY A 137 3.64 5.89 9.41
CA GLY A 137 4.99 6.30 9.77
C GLY A 137 5.28 6.16 11.26
N ASP A 138 6.54 6.34 11.62
CA ASP A 138 7.00 6.17 13.00
C ASP A 138 6.48 7.28 13.93
N ASP A 139 6.17 8.46 13.39
CA ASP A 139 5.53 9.56 14.10
C ASP A 139 3.99 9.49 14.01
N GLY A 140 3.44 8.41 13.43
CA GLY A 140 2.01 8.19 13.26
C GLY A 140 1.40 8.87 12.04
N GLU A 141 2.21 9.48 11.19
CA GLU A 141 1.78 10.17 9.98
C GLU A 141 1.40 9.21 8.85
N LEU A 142 0.48 9.65 7.98
CA LEU A 142 0.10 8.88 6.80
C LEU A 142 1.12 9.06 5.67
N ILE A 143 1.83 7.99 5.34
CA ILE A 143 2.72 7.93 4.19
C ILE A 143 1.98 7.26 3.04
N PHE A 144 1.56 8.06 2.05
CA PHE A 144 0.92 7.54 0.85
C PHE A 144 1.77 6.44 0.18
N ASN A 145 1.15 5.29 -0.08
CA ASN A 145 1.79 4.11 -0.65
C ASN A 145 1.26 3.82 -2.05
N GLU A 146 -0.04 3.53 -2.20
CA GLU A 146 -0.66 3.17 -3.47
C GLU A 146 -2.16 3.47 -3.52
N ILE A 147 -2.74 3.41 -4.72
CA ILE A 147 -4.18 3.47 -4.96
C ILE A 147 -4.59 2.24 -5.75
N GLU A 148 -5.65 1.57 -5.31
CA GLU A 148 -6.24 0.39 -5.94
C GLU A 148 -7.65 0.74 -6.44
N ASP A 149 -7.85 0.76 -7.76
CA ASP A 149 -9.13 1.12 -8.42
C ASP A 149 -10.12 -0.05 -8.56
N VAL A 150 -9.71 -1.25 -8.16
CA VAL A 150 -10.56 -2.45 -7.99
C VAL A 150 -10.35 -3.02 -6.59
N VAL A 151 -10.61 -2.18 -5.59
CA VAL A 151 -10.30 -2.50 -4.19
C VAL A 151 -11.10 -3.69 -3.66
N GLY A 152 -10.39 -4.65 -3.08
CA GLY A 152 -11.02 -5.74 -2.32
C GLY A 152 -11.60 -5.26 -0.98
N SER A 153 -12.87 -5.56 -0.72
CA SER A 153 -13.62 -5.13 0.48
C SER A 153 -13.75 -6.18 1.58
N ARG A 154 -13.09 -7.34 1.45
CA ARG A 154 -13.17 -8.43 2.44
C ARG A 154 -12.80 -7.97 3.85
N MET A 155 -11.80 -7.11 3.99
CA MET A 155 -11.37 -6.58 5.28
C MET A 155 -12.41 -5.63 5.88
N LEU A 156 -13.03 -4.78 5.05
CA LEU A 156 -14.11 -3.90 5.48
C LEU A 156 -15.29 -4.69 6.05
N TYR A 157 -15.71 -5.76 5.37
CA TYR A 157 -16.79 -6.65 5.84
C TYR A 157 -16.47 -7.43 7.10
N ARG A 158 -15.17 -7.62 7.42
CA ARG A 158 -14.76 -8.28 8.66
C ARG A 158 -14.87 -7.37 9.87
N CYS A 159 -14.83 -6.06 9.66
CA CYS A 159 -14.81 -5.06 10.73
C CYS A 159 -16.08 -4.21 10.77
N SER A 160 -16.99 -4.34 9.79
CA SER A 160 -18.19 -3.52 9.67
C SER A 160 -19.28 -4.19 8.83
N ASP A 161 -20.51 -3.73 9.01
CA ASP A 161 -21.67 -4.10 8.20
C ASP A 161 -21.91 -3.14 7.01
N ILE A 162 -20.90 -2.35 6.64
CA ILE A 162 -21.03 -1.37 5.54
C ILE A 162 -21.20 -2.13 4.22
N ASN A 163 -22.37 -1.99 3.60
CA ASN A 163 -22.65 -2.54 2.28
C ASN A 163 -22.04 -1.67 1.17
N ILE A 164 -20.71 -1.76 1.00
CA ILE A 164 -19.97 -0.92 0.05
C ILE A 164 -20.36 -1.18 -1.41
N VAL A 165 -20.77 -2.41 -1.74
CA VAL A 165 -21.27 -2.76 -3.08
C VAL A 165 -22.57 -2.04 -3.39
N GLU A 166 -23.53 -2.04 -2.46
CA GLU A 166 -24.78 -1.30 -2.65
C GLU A 166 -24.53 0.20 -2.82
N ARG A 167 -23.66 0.79 -1.98
CA ARG A 167 -23.30 2.21 -2.09
C ARG A 167 -22.66 2.52 -3.45
N TYR A 168 -21.78 1.65 -3.93
CA TYR A 168 -21.15 1.83 -5.23
C TYR A 168 -22.15 1.70 -6.39
N LEU A 169 -23.08 0.74 -6.33
CA LEU A 169 -24.15 0.61 -7.33
C LEU A 169 -25.06 1.84 -7.36
N ARG A 170 -25.41 2.41 -6.19
CA ARG A 170 -26.17 3.67 -6.12
C ARG A 170 -25.41 4.83 -6.78
N PHE A 171 -24.13 4.97 -6.47
CA PHE A 171 -23.27 5.96 -7.10
C PHE A 171 -23.24 5.82 -8.63
N ILE A 172 -23.14 4.60 -9.17
CA ILE A 172 -23.20 4.35 -10.62
C ILE A 172 -24.55 4.79 -11.19
N LEU A 173 -25.66 4.45 -10.52
CA LEU A 173 -27.01 4.81 -10.99
C LEU A 173 -27.24 6.32 -11.03
N GLU A 174 -26.61 7.09 -10.14
CA GLU A 174 -26.69 8.55 -10.12
C GLU A 174 -25.90 9.22 -11.27
N GLN A 175 -25.05 8.47 -11.97
CA GLN A 175 -24.26 8.95 -13.10
C GLN A 175 -24.82 8.57 -14.48
N LEU A 176 -25.90 7.79 -14.52
CA LEU A 176 -26.60 7.40 -15.76
C LEU A 176 -27.71 8.40 -16.10
#